data_AF-A0A524LN17-F1
#
_entry.id   AF-A0A524LN17-F1
#
_cell.length_a   1.000
_cell.length_b   1.000
_cell.length_c   1.000
_cell.angle_alpha   90.00
_cell.angle_beta   90.00
_cell.angle_gamma   90.00
#
_symmetry.space_group_name_H-M   'P 1'
#
loop_
_entity.id
_entity.type
_entity.pdbx_description
1 polymer ?
#
loop_
_entity_poly.entity_id
_entity_poly.type
_entity_poly.pdbx_seq_one_letter_code
_entity_poly.pdbx_strand_id
1 'polypeptide(L)'
;MHVRKDTNYSYKCKMCGNCCRHYWDIILTKEDVLLWDQNGKDKFLKHIQINPLSISPAGLGDHTFGVSVIEIPDVVEYNNKEFNKVEFENRLEKIRAFVLDNHDYLGEGTSNLPVHSYFSFFFPVDTYFEEVGPRPIFSPKSFVVMLQGMEMGLKYVLRYNSHGQCFFLKESRCSIHKIKPVACQEFPFNQTGSLRTDERVLNICQGIL
;
A
#
# COMPACT_ATOMS: atom_id res chain seq x y z
N MET A 1 19.78 -4.50 -16.48
CA MET A 1 18.75 -5.40 -17.04
C MET A 1 18.53 -6.49 -16.01
N HIS A 2 17.37 -6.52 -15.32
CA HIS A 2 17.10 -7.54 -14.29
C HIS A 2 16.32 -8.69 -14.93
N VAL A 3 16.95 -9.87 -15.03
CA VAL A 3 16.30 -11.11 -15.46
C VAL A 3 16.01 -11.91 -14.19
N ARG A 4 14.73 -12.07 -13.83
CA ARG A 4 14.31 -13.02 -12.80
C ARG A 4 13.92 -14.33 -13.50
N LYS A 5 14.50 -15.46 -13.06
CA LYS A 5 14.18 -16.80 -13.56
C LYS A 5 13.31 -17.51 -12.54
N ASP A 6 12.02 -17.63 -12.83
CA ASP A 6 11.28 -18.81 -12.41
C ASP A 6 11.72 -19.94 -13.34
N THR A 7 11.85 -21.18 -12.86
CA THR A 7 12.48 -22.27 -13.65
C THR A 7 11.74 -22.58 -14.96
N ASN A 8 10.50 -22.09 -15.09
CA ASN A 8 9.64 -22.30 -16.25
C ASN A 8 9.32 -21.04 -17.08
N TYR A 9 9.74 -19.84 -16.67
CA TYR A 9 9.37 -18.59 -17.36
C TYR A 9 10.53 -17.61 -17.46
N SER A 10 10.64 -16.94 -18.61
CA SER A 10 11.54 -15.80 -18.77
C SER A 10 10.75 -14.50 -18.91
N TYR A 11 11.28 -13.42 -18.34
CA TYR A 11 10.60 -12.12 -18.33
C TYR A 11 11.51 -10.99 -18.82
N LYS A 12 10.95 -10.16 -19.69
CA LYS A 12 11.52 -8.87 -20.08
C LYS A 12 10.44 -7.81 -20.22
N CYS A 13 10.50 -6.76 -19.40
CA CYS A 13 9.56 -5.64 -19.51
C CYS A 13 9.65 -5.00 -20.91
N LYS A 14 8.52 -4.98 -21.65
CA LYS A 14 8.40 -4.35 -22.97
C LYS A 14 8.01 -2.87 -22.91
N MET A 15 7.90 -2.29 -21.71
CA MET A 15 7.40 -0.92 -21.50
C MET A 15 6.04 -0.62 -22.15
N CYS A 16 5.18 -1.64 -22.33
CA CYS A 16 3.88 -1.51 -23.00
C CYS A 16 2.81 -0.76 -22.18
N GLY A 17 3.07 -0.49 -20.90
CA GLY A 17 2.17 0.24 -20.02
C GLY A 17 0.92 -0.51 -19.57
N ASN A 18 0.68 -1.74 -20.04
CA ASN A 18 -0.49 -2.54 -19.64
C ASN A 18 -0.57 -2.73 -18.12
N CYS A 19 0.58 -2.87 -17.46
CA CYS A 19 0.61 -2.94 -16.02
C CYS A 19 0.08 -1.65 -15.35
N CYS A 20 0.44 -0.49 -15.87
CA CYS A 20 -0.03 0.80 -15.37
C CYS A 20 -1.52 1.09 -15.67
N ARG A 21 -2.20 0.29 -16.50
CA ARG A 21 -3.63 0.46 -16.84
C ARG A 21 -4.56 -0.29 -15.91
N HIS A 22 -4.02 -1.19 -15.13
CA HIS A 22 -4.78 -2.02 -14.23
C HIS A 22 -4.42 -1.68 -12.81
N TYR A 23 -5.37 -1.97 -11.94
CA TYR A 23 -5.33 -1.58 -10.56
C TYR A 23 -4.79 -2.74 -9.71
N TRP A 24 -3.78 -2.44 -8.89
CA TRP A 24 -3.25 -3.32 -7.85
C TRP A 24 -2.49 -2.51 -6.79
N ASP A 25 -2.22 -3.14 -5.66
CA ASP A 25 -1.53 -2.46 -4.57
C ASP A 25 -0.04 -2.32 -4.91
N ILE A 26 0.38 -1.08 -5.18
CA ILE A 26 1.81 -0.73 -5.29
C ILE A 26 2.22 -0.18 -3.92
N ILE A 27 2.57 -1.10 -3.02
CA ILE A 27 3.12 -0.75 -1.71
C ILE A 27 4.55 -0.26 -1.91
N LEU A 28 4.85 0.91 -1.36
CA LEU A 28 6.16 1.54 -1.43
C LEU A 28 7.06 1.03 -0.32
N THR A 29 8.32 0.74 -0.65
CA THR A 29 9.35 0.36 0.32
C THR A 29 10.16 1.58 0.79
N LYS A 30 11.01 1.41 1.81
CA LYS A 30 11.95 2.46 2.24
C LYS A 30 12.91 2.84 1.11
N GLU A 31 13.34 1.86 0.32
CA GLU A 31 14.24 2.06 -0.82
C GLU A 31 13.58 2.91 -1.92
N ASP A 32 12.27 2.72 -2.16
CA ASP A 32 11.52 3.54 -3.11
C ASP A 32 11.50 5.01 -2.70
N VAL A 33 11.24 5.27 -1.41
CA VAL A 33 11.17 6.62 -0.84
C VAL A 33 12.53 7.30 -0.92
N LEU A 34 13.59 6.62 -0.48
CA LEU A 34 14.96 7.15 -0.53
C LEU A 34 15.39 7.44 -1.97
N LEU A 35 15.08 6.54 -2.92
CA LEU A 35 15.39 6.75 -4.33
C LEU A 35 14.69 7.99 -4.90
N TRP A 36 13.41 8.20 -4.55
CA TRP A 36 12.64 9.34 -5.03
C TRP A 36 13.06 10.66 -4.40
N ASP A 37 13.38 10.65 -3.11
CA ASP A 37 13.90 11.81 -2.38
C ASP A 37 15.24 12.28 -2.97
N GLN A 38 16.19 11.36 -3.13
CA GLN A 38 17.50 11.63 -3.76
C GLN A 38 17.40 12.14 -5.21
N ASN A 39 16.28 11.89 -5.88
CA ASN A 39 16.02 12.33 -7.25
C ASN A 39 15.10 13.57 -7.35
N GLY A 40 14.81 14.24 -6.22
CA GLY A 40 13.99 15.45 -6.16
C GLY A 40 12.58 15.22 -6.71
N LYS A 41 11.93 14.15 -6.29
CA LYS A 41 10.60 13.73 -6.77
C LYS A 41 9.47 14.07 -5.82
N ASP A 42 9.58 15.17 -5.07
CA ASP A 42 8.56 15.66 -4.12
C ASP A 42 7.17 15.73 -4.73
N LYS A 43 7.07 16.09 -6.01
CA LYS A 43 5.80 16.10 -6.76
C LYS A 43 5.08 14.76 -6.84
N PHE A 44 5.72 13.65 -6.46
CA PHE A 44 5.10 12.33 -6.39
C PHE A 44 4.26 12.16 -5.12
N LEU A 45 4.52 12.92 -4.04
CA LEU A 45 3.80 12.85 -2.77
C LEU A 45 2.29 12.95 -2.95
N LYS A 46 1.82 13.83 -3.83
CA LYS A 46 0.39 13.98 -4.18
C LYS A 46 -0.25 12.73 -4.80
N HIS A 47 0.53 11.74 -5.20
CA HIS A 47 0.05 10.46 -5.74
C HIS A 47 0.21 9.31 -4.74
N ILE A 48 0.61 9.60 -3.51
CA ILE A 48 0.85 8.64 -2.44
C ILE A 48 -0.17 8.86 -1.34
N GLN A 49 -0.58 7.77 -0.71
CA GLN A 49 -1.39 7.79 0.51
C GLN A 49 -0.94 6.70 1.49
N ILE A 50 -1.36 6.81 2.74
CA ILE A 50 -1.34 5.69 3.68
C ILE A 50 -2.25 4.57 3.12
N ASN A 51 -1.78 3.33 3.17
CA ASN A 51 -2.64 2.16 3.00
C ASN A 51 -3.66 2.11 4.15
N PRO A 52 -4.97 2.22 3.88
CA PRO A 52 -5.99 2.25 4.92
C PRO A 52 -5.94 1.04 5.87
N LEU A 53 -5.50 -0.13 5.39
CA LEU A 53 -5.34 -1.31 6.25
C LEU A 53 -4.31 -1.08 7.37
N SER A 54 -3.25 -0.30 7.12
CA SER A 54 -2.24 -0.04 8.16
C SER A 54 -2.70 0.92 9.26
N ILE A 55 -3.91 1.48 9.14
CA ILE A 55 -4.56 2.35 10.13
C ILE A 55 -5.98 1.88 10.48
N SER A 56 -6.31 0.63 10.13
CA SER A 56 -7.60 0.03 10.44
C SER A 56 -7.47 -1.05 11.51
N PRO A 57 -8.57 -1.38 12.19
CA PRO A 57 -8.67 -2.59 13.03
C PRO A 57 -8.03 -3.81 12.37
N ALA A 58 -8.35 -4.03 11.09
CA ALA A 58 -7.95 -5.23 10.38
C ALA A 58 -6.42 -5.37 10.21
N GLY A 59 -5.72 -4.28 9.87
CA GLY A 59 -4.26 -4.36 9.70
C GLY A 59 -3.45 -4.05 10.96
N LEU A 60 -4.08 -3.48 12.00
CA LEU A 60 -3.45 -3.33 13.32
C LEU A 60 -3.62 -4.57 14.21
N GLY A 61 -4.40 -5.57 13.78
CA GLY A 61 -4.50 -6.86 14.46
C GLY A 61 -5.61 -6.92 15.51
N ASP A 62 -6.63 -6.06 15.40
CA ASP A 62 -7.86 -6.10 16.21
C ASP A 62 -8.63 -7.44 16.05
N HIS A 63 -8.35 -8.19 14.99
CA HIS A 63 -8.98 -9.48 14.72
C HIS A 63 -8.52 -10.64 15.62
N THR A 64 -7.86 -10.39 16.75
CA THR A 64 -7.56 -11.46 17.70
C THR A 64 -8.82 -12.13 18.27
N PHE A 65 -10.04 -11.56 18.12
CA PHE A 65 -11.20 -12.13 18.81
C PHE A 65 -12.51 -12.28 18.03
N GLY A 66 -12.70 -11.73 16.82
CA GLY A 66 -14.06 -11.65 16.26
C GLY A 66 -15.05 -10.88 17.16
N VAL A 67 -14.48 -10.14 18.12
CA VAL A 67 -15.08 -9.30 19.15
C VAL A 67 -14.24 -8.03 19.14
N SER A 68 -14.86 -6.86 19.20
CA SER A 68 -14.14 -5.56 19.18
C SER A 68 -13.13 -5.47 20.34
N VAL A 69 -11.97 -4.79 20.15
CA VAL A 69 -10.96 -4.52 21.23
C VAL A 69 -11.60 -4.04 22.54
N ILE A 70 -12.74 -3.36 22.43
CA ILE A 70 -13.51 -2.80 23.53
C ILE A 70 -13.82 -3.86 24.60
N GLU A 71 -14.10 -5.11 24.21
CA GLU A 71 -14.52 -6.18 25.12
C GLU A 71 -13.37 -7.04 25.66
N ILE A 72 -12.13 -6.79 25.23
CA ILE A 72 -10.97 -7.56 25.66
C ILE A 72 -10.47 -7.06 27.03
N PRO A 73 -10.19 -7.95 28.00
CA PRO A 73 -9.44 -7.62 29.22
C PRO A 73 -8.08 -6.97 28.91
N ASP A 74 -7.50 -6.28 29.90
CA ASP A 74 -6.25 -5.51 29.70
C ASP A 74 -5.08 -6.35 29.19
N VAL A 75 -5.04 -7.63 29.58
CA VAL A 75 -4.02 -8.60 29.18
C VAL A 75 -4.69 -9.94 28.85
N VAL A 76 -4.42 -10.48 27.65
CA VAL A 76 -4.88 -11.80 27.23
C VAL A 76 -3.77 -12.54 26.47
N GLU A 77 -3.61 -13.84 26.72
CA GLU A 77 -2.69 -14.69 25.96
C GLU A 77 -3.39 -15.31 24.73
N TYR A 78 -2.81 -15.15 23.54
CA TYR A 78 -3.30 -15.74 22.30
C TYR A 78 -2.14 -16.19 21.40
N ASN A 79 -2.17 -17.44 20.91
CA ASN A 79 -1.10 -18.03 20.11
C ASN A 79 0.31 -17.85 20.74
N ASN A 80 0.42 -18.04 22.06
CA ASN A 80 1.65 -17.84 22.85
C ASN A 80 2.21 -16.40 22.78
N LYS A 81 1.35 -15.41 22.53
CA LYS A 81 1.67 -13.99 22.59
C LYS A 81 0.73 -13.29 23.54
N GLU A 82 1.29 -12.45 24.40
CA GLU A 82 0.53 -11.57 25.27
C GLU A 82 0.01 -10.38 24.46
N PHE A 83 -1.30 -10.20 24.41
CA PHE A 83 -1.93 -8.99 23.93
C PHE A 83 -2.14 -8.06 25.12
N ASN A 84 -1.53 -6.87 25.05
CA ASN A 84 -1.71 -5.83 26.04
C ASN A 84 -2.55 -4.70 25.43
N LYS A 85 -3.80 -4.57 25.90
CA LYS A 85 -4.76 -3.58 25.40
C LYS A 85 -4.25 -2.14 25.59
N VAL A 86 -3.69 -1.85 26.76
CA VAL A 86 -3.16 -0.51 27.09
C VAL A 86 -1.98 -0.16 26.18
N GLU A 87 -1.08 -1.10 25.91
CA GLU A 87 0.02 -0.90 24.97
C GLU A 87 -0.49 -0.66 23.54
N PHE A 88 -1.49 -1.44 23.12
CA PHE A 88 -2.14 -1.29 21.82
C PHE A 88 -2.81 0.08 21.65
N GLU A 89 -3.61 0.51 22.61
CA GLU A 89 -4.28 1.83 22.61
C GLU A 89 -3.25 2.96 22.61
N ASN A 90 -2.19 2.86 23.41
CA ASN A 90 -1.10 3.86 23.40
C ASN A 90 -0.38 3.92 22.06
N ARG A 91 -0.16 2.77 21.40
CA ARG A 91 0.41 2.73 20.05
C ARG A 91 -0.54 3.36 19.04
N LEU A 92 -1.84 3.09 19.16
CA LEU A 92 -2.86 3.63 18.29
C LEU A 92 -2.94 5.17 18.38
N GLU A 93 -2.95 5.74 19.58
CA GLU A 93 -2.97 7.19 19.76
C GLU A 93 -1.71 7.85 19.19
N LYS A 94 -0.53 7.23 19.34
CA LYS A 94 0.71 7.73 18.71
C LYS A 94 0.60 7.75 17.19
N ILE A 95 0.06 6.69 16.60
CA ILE A 95 -0.17 6.62 15.14
C ILE A 95 -1.18 7.69 14.71
N ARG A 96 -2.29 7.83 15.44
CA ARG A 96 -3.34 8.81 15.14
C ARG A 96 -2.79 10.23 15.16
N ALA A 97 -2.11 10.62 16.24
CA ALA A 97 -1.48 11.94 16.37
C ALA A 97 -0.47 12.18 15.24
N PHE A 98 0.41 11.21 14.97
CA PHE A 98 1.38 11.32 13.90
C PHE A 98 0.73 11.57 12.54
N VAL A 99 -0.32 10.82 12.20
CA VAL A 99 -1.02 10.97 10.92
C VAL A 99 -1.73 12.33 10.82
N LEU A 100 -2.44 12.77 11.86
CA LEU A 100 -3.14 14.06 11.85
C LEU A 100 -2.17 15.24 11.71
N ASP A 101 -1.00 15.16 12.34
CA ASP A 101 -0.02 16.25 12.31
C ASP A 101 0.79 16.28 11.00
N ASN A 102 1.04 15.11 10.40
CA ASN A 102 2.04 14.98 9.33
C ASN A 102 1.46 14.62 7.95
N HIS A 103 0.16 14.37 7.83
CA HIS A 103 -0.50 14.04 6.58
C HIS A 103 -1.60 15.03 6.25
N ASP A 104 -1.78 15.28 4.96
CA ASP A 104 -2.92 16.03 4.45
C ASP A 104 -4.10 15.08 4.25
N TYR A 105 -5.23 15.39 4.87
CA TYR A 105 -6.49 14.70 4.60
C TYR A 105 -7.11 15.24 3.32
N LEU A 106 -7.21 14.39 2.30
CA LEU A 106 -7.71 14.76 0.97
C LEU A 106 -9.17 14.32 0.73
N GLY A 107 -9.89 13.99 1.80
CA GLY A 107 -11.26 13.48 1.76
C GLY A 107 -11.36 11.97 1.64
N GLU A 108 -12.50 11.51 1.14
CA GLU A 108 -12.80 10.10 0.93
C GLU A 108 -12.62 9.68 -0.53
N GLY A 109 -12.07 8.48 -0.73
CA GLY A 109 -11.94 7.90 -2.07
C GLY A 109 -13.30 7.49 -2.64
N THR A 110 -13.78 8.20 -3.66
CA THR A 110 -15.05 7.91 -4.36
C THR A 110 -15.03 6.64 -5.23
N SER A 111 -13.84 6.10 -5.53
CA SER A 111 -13.70 5.00 -6.48
C SER A 111 -12.33 4.33 -6.34
N ASN A 112 -12.31 3.04 -6.04
CA ASN A 112 -11.16 2.15 -6.24
C ASN A 112 -9.86 2.61 -5.53
N LEU A 113 -9.90 2.84 -4.21
CA LEU A 113 -8.66 2.84 -3.42
C LEU A 113 -7.95 1.50 -3.61
N PRO A 114 -6.60 1.46 -3.76
CA PRO A 114 -5.71 0.28 -3.73
C PRO A 114 -5.83 -0.44 -2.39
N VAL A 115 -6.94 -1.14 -2.26
CA VAL A 115 -7.20 -2.20 -1.33
C VAL A 115 -7.51 -3.42 -2.22
N HIS A 116 -6.48 -4.15 -2.65
CA HIS A 116 -6.63 -5.55 -2.99
C HIS A 116 -6.43 -6.31 -1.69
N SER A 117 -7.51 -6.61 -1.00
CA SER A 117 -8.14 -7.88 -1.30
C SER A 117 -9.56 -7.68 -1.80
N TYR A 118 -10.04 -8.66 -2.57
CA TYR A 118 -11.44 -8.87 -2.95
C TYR A 118 -12.45 -8.58 -1.80
N PHE A 119 -12.00 -8.67 -0.54
CA PHE A 119 -12.68 -8.32 0.69
C PHE A 119 -13.05 -6.82 0.83
N SER A 120 -12.15 -5.91 0.50
CA SER A 120 -12.34 -4.45 0.66
C SER A 120 -13.26 -3.80 -0.38
N PHE A 121 -13.60 -4.53 -1.44
CA PHE A 121 -14.65 -4.15 -2.37
C PHE A 121 -16.04 -4.27 -1.72
N PHE A 122 -16.18 -5.19 -0.75
CA PHE A 122 -17.44 -5.47 -0.04
C PHE A 122 -17.49 -4.90 1.38
N PHE A 123 -16.34 -4.64 2.02
CA PHE A 123 -16.29 -4.12 3.39
C PHE A 123 -15.63 -2.73 3.44
N PRO A 124 -16.31 -1.70 4.00
CA PRO A 124 -15.65 -0.45 4.38
C PRO A 124 -14.44 -0.74 5.27
N VAL A 125 -13.35 0.01 5.08
CA VAL A 125 -12.20 -0.06 5.99
C VAL A 125 -12.39 1.06 6.99
N ASP A 126 -13.23 0.80 7.99
CA ASP A 126 -13.34 1.71 9.12
C ASP A 126 -11.95 1.88 9.73
N THR A 127 -11.57 3.13 10.00
CA THR A 127 -10.29 3.45 10.61
C THR A 127 -10.53 3.98 12.00
N TYR A 128 -9.51 3.96 12.84
CA TYR A 128 -9.60 4.54 14.19
C TYR A 128 -9.61 6.08 14.19
N PHE A 129 -9.93 6.73 13.07
CA PHE A 129 -10.05 8.17 13.00
C PHE A 129 -11.53 8.52 13.07
N GLU A 130 -11.97 8.96 14.25
CA GLU A 130 -13.33 9.47 14.44
C GLU A 130 -13.58 10.61 13.44
N GLU A 131 -14.80 10.70 12.92
CA GLU A 131 -15.23 11.69 11.91
C GLU A 131 -14.64 11.51 10.50
N VAL A 132 -13.80 10.51 10.28
CA VAL A 132 -13.24 10.21 8.97
C VAL A 132 -13.95 8.98 8.39
N GLY A 133 -14.59 9.13 7.23
CA GLY A 133 -15.34 8.02 6.63
C GLY A 133 -14.47 6.84 6.17
N PRO A 134 -15.09 5.76 5.67
CA PRO A 134 -14.54 4.40 5.61
C PRO A 134 -13.39 4.18 4.61
N ARG A 135 -12.95 5.25 3.94
CA ARG A 135 -12.00 5.26 2.83
C ARG A 135 -11.13 6.52 2.85
N PRO A 136 -10.41 6.78 3.94
CA PRO A 136 -9.64 8.01 4.06
C PRO A 136 -8.49 8.06 3.08
N ILE A 137 -8.21 9.27 2.61
CA ILE A 137 -7.01 9.57 1.85
C ILE A 137 -6.13 10.50 2.67
N PHE A 138 -5.13 9.92 3.33
CA PHE A 138 -4.06 10.66 4.00
C PHE A 138 -2.80 10.66 3.15
N SER A 139 -2.40 11.82 2.65
CA SER A 139 -1.20 11.99 1.83
C SER A 139 -0.05 12.53 2.68
N PRO A 140 1.16 11.95 2.63
CA PRO A 140 2.28 12.42 3.44
C PRO A 140 2.77 13.79 2.97
N LYS A 141 3.06 14.69 3.93
CA LYS A 141 3.59 16.03 3.63
C LYS A 141 5.03 16.02 3.10
N SER A 142 5.81 14.99 3.37
CA SER A 142 7.19 14.84 2.89
C SER A 142 7.65 13.37 2.85
N PHE A 143 8.77 13.09 2.17
CA PHE A 143 9.41 11.78 2.21
C PHE A 143 9.98 11.44 3.59
N VAL A 144 10.44 12.43 4.36
CA VAL A 144 10.87 12.24 5.75
C VAL A 144 9.72 11.72 6.62
N VAL A 145 8.53 12.30 6.47
CA VAL A 145 7.31 11.83 7.14
C VAL A 145 6.98 10.39 6.72
N MET A 146 7.16 10.03 5.45
CA MET A 146 6.95 8.66 5.02
C MET A 146 7.87 7.68 5.75
N LEU A 147 9.17 7.99 5.84
CA LEU A 147 10.15 7.13 6.50
C LEU A 147 9.85 6.95 7.99
N GLN A 148 9.50 8.03 8.69
CA GLN A 148 9.07 7.99 10.08
C GLN A 148 7.80 7.15 10.25
N GLY A 149 6.80 7.34 9.39
CA GLY A 149 5.58 6.54 9.41
C GLY A 149 5.84 5.05 9.18
N MET A 150 6.77 4.71 8.28
CA MET A 150 7.18 3.32 8.04
C MET A 150 7.84 2.68 9.26
N GLU A 151 8.58 3.44 10.07
CA GLU A 151 9.14 2.96 11.35
C GLU A 151 8.05 2.69 12.39
N MET A 152 6.92 3.41 12.32
CA MET A 152 5.73 3.17 13.14
C MET A 152 4.84 2.03 12.60
N GLY A 153 5.21 1.42 11.47
CA GLY A 153 4.48 0.33 10.83
C GLY A 153 3.41 0.78 9.81
N LEU A 154 3.33 2.07 9.48
CA LEU A 154 2.48 2.55 8.41
C LEU A 154 2.98 2.04 7.06
N LYS A 155 2.05 1.69 6.18
CA LYS A 155 2.35 1.33 4.79
C LYS A 155 1.87 2.43 3.88
N TYR A 156 2.62 2.72 2.83
CA TYR A 156 2.25 3.71 1.83
C TYR A 156 2.02 3.05 0.48
N VAL A 157 1.03 3.54 -0.25
CA VAL A 157 0.63 3.01 -1.56
C VAL A 157 0.52 4.13 -2.59
N LEU A 158 0.82 3.82 -3.85
CA LEU A 158 0.48 4.70 -4.96
C LEU A 158 -1.02 4.67 -5.25
N ARG A 159 -1.58 5.86 -5.40
CA ARG A 159 -2.96 6.07 -5.85
C ARG A 159 -3.06 5.89 -7.37
N TYR A 160 -4.28 5.61 -7.80
CA TYR A 160 -4.69 5.57 -9.20
C TYR A 160 -5.59 6.76 -9.50
N ASN A 161 -5.71 7.12 -10.78
CA ASN A 161 -6.69 8.11 -11.20
C ASN A 161 -8.12 7.51 -11.14
N SER A 162 -9.13 8.34 -11.45
CA SER A 162 -10.54 7.93 -11.49
C SER A 162 -10.84 6.78 -12.47
N HIS A 163 -9.96 6.52 -13.43
CA HIS A 163 -10.07 5.41 -14.38
C HIS A 163 -9.31 4.15 -13.94
N GLY A 164 -8.76 4.13 -12.72
CA GLY A 164 -7.97 2.99 -12.22
C GLY A 164 -6.59 2.87 -12.86
N GLN A 165 -6.07 3.93 -13.48
CA GLN A 165 -4.75 3.94 -14.12
C GLN A 165 -3.71 4.66 -13.25
N CYS A 166 -2.48 4.19 -13.32
CA CYS A 166 -1.36 4.79 -12.61
C CYS A 166 -1.11 6.22 -13.13
N PHE A 167 -0.91 7.18 -12.23
CA PHE A 167 -0.59 8.58 -12.59
C PHE A 167 0.68 8.74 -13.44
N PHE A 168 1.57 7.76 -13.40
CA PHE A 168 2.81 7.73 -14.17
C PHE A 168 2.67 7.11 -15.57
N LEU A 169 1.48 6.66 -15.97
CA LEU A 169 1.21 6.27 -17.34
C LEU A 169 1.12 7.52 -18.23
N LYS A 170 2.07 7.66 -19.16
CA LYS A 170 2.13 8.75 -20.14
C LYS A 170 2.38 8.16 -21.52
N GLU A 171 1.56 8.53 -22.51
CA GLU A 171 1.70 8.04 -23.90
C GLU A 171 1.82 6.50 -23.98
N SER A 172 0.99 5.80 -23.19
CA SER A 172 1.00 4.34 -23.09
C SER A 172 2.28 3.72 -22.51
N ARG A 173 3.17 4.51 -21.90
CA ARG A 173 4.42 4.05 -21.29
C ARG A 173 4.55 4.52 -19.84
N CYS A 174 5.38 3.82 -19.07
CA CYS A 174 5.71 4.24 -17.71
C CYS A 174 6.72 5.40 -17.75
N SER A 175 6.28 6.60 -17.36
CA SER A 175 7.13 7.80 -17.34
C SER A 175 8.25 7.75 -16.30
N ILE A 176 8.11 6.92 -15.27
CA ILE A 176 9.10 6.75 -14.19
C ILE A 176 9.89 5.44 -14.31
N HIS A 177 9.95 4.83 -15.50
CA HIS A 177 10.51 3.49 -15.69
C HIS A 177 11.90 3.27 -15.08
N LYS A 178 12.76 4.30 -15.10
CA LYS A 178 14.13 4.24 -14.54
C LYS A 178 14.19 4.24 -13.01
N ILE A 179 13.15 4.75 -12.35
CA ILE A 179 13.06 4.91 -10.89
C ILE A 179 11.73 4.33 -10.38
N LYS A 180 11.25 3.26 -11.01
CA LYS A 180 9.96 2.66 -10.68
C LYS A 180 10.03 1.94 -9.32
N PRO A 181 8.94 1.92 -8.54
CA PRO A 181 8.92 1.24 -7.25
C PRO A 181 9.34 -0.22 -7.34
N VAL A 182 9.87 -0.78 -6.26
CA VAL A 182 10.26 -2.20 -6.16
C VAL A 182 9.12 -3.08 -6.66
N ALA A 183 7.89 -2.92 -6.16
CA ALA A 183 6.73 -3.70 -6.62
C ALA A 183 6.51 -3.65 -8.15
N CYS A 184 6.79 -2.52 -8.81
CA CYS A 184 6.73 -2.40 -10.27
C CYS A 184 7.95 -3.00 -11.01
N GLN A 185 9.08 -3.15 -10.33
CA GLN A 185 10.24 -3.90 -10.81
C GLN A 185 9.98 -5.41 -10.74
N GLU A 186 9.28 -5.86 -9.70
CA GLU A 186 9.00 -7.28 -9.47
C GLU A 186 7.93 -7.83 -10.40
N PHE A 187 6.97 -7.00 -10.85
CA PHE A 187 5.95 -7.42 -11.80
C PHE A 187 6.54 -8.13 -13.03
N PRO A 188 6.05 -9.33 -13.43
CA PRO A 188 4.83 -10.01 -12.98
C PRO A 188 4.99 -11.04 -11.84
N PHE A 189 6.12 -11.03 -11.13
CA PHE A 189 6.38 -11.95 -10.03
C PHE A 189 5.78 -11.46 -8.71
N ASN A 190 5.54 -12.39 -7.80
CA ASN A 190 5.16 -12.10 -6.41
C ASN A 190 6.40 -11.87 -5.53
N GLN A 191 6.18 -11.63 -4.23
CA GLN A 191 7.26 -11.40 -3.26
C GLN A 191 8.16 -12.62 -3.03
N THR A 192 7.67 -13.84 -3.32
CA THR A 192 8.49 -15.08 -3.25
C THR A 192 9.31 -15.30 -4.52
N GLY A 193 9.21 -14.40 -5.50
CA GLY A 193 9.86 -14.52 -6.80
C GLY A 193 9.16 -15.45 -7.78
N SER A 194 8.03 -16.04 -7.41
CA SER A 194 7.23 -16.91 -8.26
C SER A 194 6.35 -16.09 -9.21
N LEU A 195 6.13 -16.59 -10.43
CA LEU A 195 5.21 -15.93 -11.35
C LEU A 195 3.81 -15.85 -10.74
N ARG A 196 3.17 -14.68 -10.80
CA ARG A 196 1.77 -14.55 -10.39
C ARG A 196 0.89 -15.30 -11.39
N THR A 197 0.16 -16.29 -10.89
CA THR A 197 -0.72 -17.15 -11.69
C THR A 197 -2.15 -16.62 -11.80
N ASP A 198 -2.43 -15.43 -11.24
CA ASP A 198 -3.72 -14.80 -11.44
C ASP A 198 -3.92 -14.51 -12.94
N GLU A 199 -5.04 -15.00 -13.49
CA GLU A 199 -5.32 -14.98 -14.94
C GLU A 199 -5.21 -13.56 -15.53
N ARG A 200 -5.48 -12.55 -14.72
CA ARG A 200 -5.30 -11.14 -15.08
C ARG A 200 -3.83 -10.82 -15.38
N VAL A 201 -2.89 -11.14 -14.49
CA VAL A 201 -1.46 -10.83 -14.70
C VAL A 201 -0.89 -11.52 -15.93
N LEU A 202 -1.22 -12.80 -16.14
CA LEU A 202 -0.78 -13.55 -17.32
C LEU A 202 -1.27 -12.91 -18.63
N ASN A 203 -2.52 -12.43 -18.66
CA ASN A 203 -3.11 -11.78 -19.83
C ASN A 203 -2.63 -10.33 -20.05
N ILE A 204 -2.21 -9.64 -18.98
CA ILE A 204 -1.80 -8.22 -19.04
C ILE A 204 -0.33 -8.08 -19.45
N CYS A 205 0.54 -8.96 -18.95
CA CYS A 205 1.98 -8.81 -19.09
C CYS A 205 2.50 -9.36 -20.43
N GLN A 206 2.70 -8.48 -21.40
CA GLN A 206 3.29 -8.84 -22.71
C GLN A 206 4.78 -9.23 -22.65
N GLY A 207 5.41 -9.14 -21.47
CA GLY A 207 6.84 -9.41 -21.27
C GLY A 207 7.16 -10.82 -20.81
N ILE A 208 6.15 -11.63 -20.50
CA ILE A 208 6.31 -13.07 -20.21
C ILE A 208 6.58 -13.78 -21.55
N LEU A 209 7.59 -14.66 -21.55
CA LEU A 209 8.06 -15.42 -22.70
C LEU A 209 7.99 -16.92 -22.39
#